data_AF-A0A7R9BCR5-F1
#
_entry.id   AF-A0A7R9BCR5-F1
#
_cell.length_a   1.000
_cell.length_b   1.000
_cell.length_c   1.000
_cell.angle_alpha   90.00
_cell.angle_beta   90.00
_cell.angle_gamma   90.00
#
_symmetry.space_group_name_H-M   'P 1'
#
loop_
_entity.id
_entity.type
_entity.pdbx_description
1 polymer ?
#
loop_
_entity_poly.entity_id
_entity_poly.type
_entity_poly.pdbx_seq_one_letter_code
_entity_poly.pdbx_strand_id
1 'polypeptide(L)'
;LISLFKICDRIRQSAQGTKRRVFVIETMGGYCGYLATVSGLAGGADAAYIYEEKFSIKDLQQDVYHMASKMAEGVQRGLILRYVF
;
A
#
# COMPACT_ATOMS: atom_id res chain seq x y z
N LEU A 1 7.97 10.34 8.17
CA LEU A 1 7.94 10.66 6.72
C LEU A 1 9.13 10.05 5.96
N ILE A 2 10.37 10.50 6.18
CA ILE A 2 11.53 10.11 5.34
C ILE A 2 11.80 8.59 5.38
N SER A 3 11.63 7.95 6.55
CA SER A 3 11.84 6.49 6.69
C SER A 3 10.79 5.67 5.91
N LEU A 4 9.51 6.03 6.03
CA LEU A 4 8.39 5.36 5.33
C LEU A 4 8.53 5.47 3.82
N PHE A 5 8.84 6.67 3.33
CA PHE A 5 9.07 6.90 1.91
C PHE A 5 10.24 6.04 1.38
N LYS A 6 11.36 5.98 2.11
CA LYS A 6 12.51 5.13 1.76
C LYS A 6 12.17 3.64 1.72
N ILE A 7 11.31 3.17 2.62
CA ILE A 7 10.85 1.77 2.63
C ILE A 7 9.98 1.49 1.38
N CYS A 8 9.03 2.38 1.07
CA CYS A 8 8.21 2.30 -0.14
C CYS A 8 9.07 2.25 -1.41
N ASP A 9 10.04 3.16 -1.53
CA ASP A 9 10.91 3.23 -2.71
C ASP A 9 11.78 1.97 -2.86
N ARG A 10 12.34 1.46 -1.76
CA ARG A 10 13.12 0.21 -1.77
C ARG A 10 12.27 -0.99 -2.17
N ILE A 11 11.04 -1.09 -1.69
CA ILE A 11 10.13 -2.18 -2.04
C ILE A 11 9.69 -2.06 -3.49
N ARG A 12 9.42 -0.85 -3.97
CA ARG A 12 9.11 -0.62 -5.38
C ARG A 12 10.28 -1.02 -6.28
N GLN A 13 11.53 -0.68 -5.92
CA GLN A 13 12.73 -1.15 -6.62
C GLN A 13 12.85 -2.68 -6.60
N SER A 14 12.63 -3.31 -5.44
CA SER A 14 12.62 -4.78 -5.32
C SER A 14 11.54 -5.42 -6.20
N ALA A 15 10.38 -4.78 -6.31
CA ALA A 15 9.27 -5.23 -7.15
C ALA A 15 9.53 -5.04 -8.65
N GLN A 16 10.45 -4.16 -9.08
CA GLN A 16 10.73 -3.95 -10.51
C GLN A 16 11.32 -5.19 -11.18
N GLY A 17 12.09 -6.01 -10.45
CA GLY A 17 12.71 -7.22 -10.99
C GLY A 17 11.77 -8.43 -11.08
N THR A 18 10.56 -8.34 -10.56
CA THR A 18 9.65 -9.49 -10.42
C THR A 18 8.22 -9.13 -10.72
N LYS A 19 7.58 -9.91 -11.60
CA LYS A 19 6.22 -9.68 -12.06
C LYS A 19 5.20 -10.34 -11.11
N ARG A 20 4.00 -9.74 -11.05
CA ARG A 20 2.80 -10.25 -10.35
C ARG A 20 3.00 -10.43 -8.83
N ARG A 21 3.59 -9.43 -8.18
CA ARG A 21 3.72 -9.41 -6.71
C ARG A 21 2.97 -8.24 -6.10
N VAL A 22 2.26 -8.51 -5.01
CA VAL A 22 1.66 -7.49 -4.13
C VAL A 22 2.46 -7.49 -2.85
N PHE A 23 2.89 -6.30 -2.42
CA PHE A 23 3.56 -6.11 -1.14
C PHE A 23 2.59 -5.44 -0.18
N VAL A 24 2.34 -6.07 0.97
CA VAL A 24 1.63 -5.46 2.09
C VAL A 24 2.68 -5.05 3.10
N ILE A 25 2.77 -3.75 3.39
CA ILE A 25 3.74 -3.20 4.33
C ILE A 25 2.99 -2.79 5.59
N GLU A 26 3.37 -3.40 6.70
CA GLU A 26 2.91 -2.97 8.00
C GLU A 26 3.88 -1.95 8.60
N THR A 27 3.37 -0.79 8.99
CA THR A 27 4.18 0.28 9.56
C THR A 27 3.57 0.81 10.85
N MET A 28 4.43 0.95 11.85
CA MET A 28 4.09 1.62 13.10
C MET A 28 4.03 3.14 12.87
N GLY A 29 2.96 3.77 13.33
CA GLY A 29 2.75 5.21 13.16
C GLY A 29 1.89 5.87 14.25
N GLY A 30 1.47 5.10 15.27
CA GLY A 30 0.51 5.56 16.26
C GLY A 30 -0.86 5.89 15.65
N TYR A 31 -1.59 6.83 16.27
CA TYR A 31 -2.95 7.20 15.84
C TYR A 31 -3.03 8.24 14.71
N CYS A 32 -1.91 8.72 14.16
CA CYS A 32 -1.92 9.80 13.17
C CYS A 32 -1.86 9.26 11.73
N GLY A 33 -3.01 9.20 11.06
CA GLY A 33 -3.13 8.76 9.67
C GLY A 33 -2.58 9.78 8.66
N TYR A 34 -2.28 11.02 9.06
CA TYR A 34 -1.65 12.02 8.18
C TYR A 34 -0.33 11.52 7.57
N LEU A 35 0.53 10.93 8.41
CA LEU A 35 1.80 10.34 7.97
C LEU A 35 1.58 9.18 6.99
N ALA A 36 0.51 8.42 7.21
CA ALA A 36 0.14 7.30 6.40
C ALA A 36 -0.34 7.71 5.01
N THR A 37 -1.25 8.67 4.95
CA THR A 37 -1.82 9.16 3.70
C THR A 37 -0.77 9.85 2.84
N VAL A 38 0.06 10.72 3.45
CA VAL A 38 1.11 11.44 2.69
C VAL A 38 2.18 10.48 2.17
N SER A 39 2.57 9.48 2.96
CA SER A 39 3.58 8.51 2.51
C SER A 39 3.01 7.48 1.52
N GLY A 40 1.74 7.10 1.64
CA GLY A 40 1.04 6.28 0.64
C GLY A 40 0.93 7.00 -0.70
N LEU A 41 0.55 8.28 -0.68
CA LEU A 41 0.51 9.12 -1.87
C LEU A 41 1.90 9.26 -2.50
N ALA A 42 2.91 9.62 -1.70
CA ALA A 42 4.28 9.81 -2.19
C ALA A 42 4.92 8.49 -2.67
N GLY A 43 4.60 7.37 -2.02
CA GLY A 43 5.10 6.03 -2.35
C GLY A 43 4.36 5.36 -3.52
N GLY A 44 3.21 5.91 -3.93
CA GLY A 44 2.35 5.30 -4.95
C GLY A 44 1.72 4.00 -4.48
N ALA A 45 1.26 3.97 -3.23
CA ALA A 45 0.48 2.85 -2.70
C ALA A 45 -0.88 2.77 -3.40
N ASP A 46 -1.32 1.55 -3.67
CA ASP A 46 -2.64 1.22 -4.21
C ASP A 46 -3.75 1.39 -3.18
N ALA A 47 -3.46 1.07 -1.93
CA ALA A 47 -4.36 1.26 -0.80
C ALA A 47 -3.55 1.56 0.46
N ALA A 48 -4.12 2.37 1.35
CA ALA A 48 -3.56 2.69 2.65
C ALA A 48 -4.64 2.51 3.74
N TYR A 49 -4.47 1.48 4.57
CA TYR A 49 -5.36 1.23 5.70
C TYR A 49 -4.85 1.99 6.92
N ILE A 50 -5.66 2.92 7.41
CA ILE A 50 -5.36 3.79 8.55
C ILE A 50 -6.42 3.63 9.64
N TYR A 51 -6.08 3.99 10.88
CA TYR A 51 -7.00 3.88 12.01
C TYR A 51 -8.20 4.84 11.90
N GLU A 52 -7.97 6.03 11.33
CA GLU A 52 -8.97 7.10 11.18
C GLU A 52 -10.11 6.69 10.23
N GLU A 53 -9.84 5.77 9.31
CA GLU A 53 -10.78 5.28 8.30
C GLU A 53 -11.08 3.80 8.55
N LYS A 54 -12.27 3.51 9.08
CA LYS A 54 -12.71 2.14 9.31
C LYS A 54 -12.99 1.45 7.98
N PHE A 55 -12.40 0.28 7.79
CA PHE A 55 -12.66 -0.60 6.65
C PHE A 55 -13.32 -1.89 7.10
N SER A 56 -14.14 -2.46 6.23
CA SER A 56 -14.81 -3.75 6.39
C SER A 56 -14.18 -4.80 5.48
N ILE A 57 -14.60 -6.06 5.63
CA ILE A 57 -14.17 -7.14 4.74
C ILE A 57 -14.56 -6.90 3.28
N LYS A 58 -15.64 -6.13 3.03
CA LYS A 58 -16.09 -5.82 1.67
C LYS A 58 -15.13 -4.87 0.96
N ASP A 59 -14.57 -3.91 1.69
CA ASP A 59 -13.60 -2.95 1.17
C ASP A 59 -12.29 -3.67 0.79
N LEU A 60 -11.82 -4.58 1.66
CA LEU A 60 -10.70 -5.47 1.37
C LEU A 60 -10.93 -6.34 0.12
N GLN A 61 -12.14 -6.90 -0.03
CA GLN A 61 -12.47 -7.67 -1.24
C GLN A 61 -12.43 -6.80 -2.49
N GLN A 62 -12.96 -5.58 -2.43
CA GLN A 62 -12.96 -4.65 -3.55
C GLN A 62 -11.53 -4.27 -3.97
N ASP A 63 -10.64 -4.02 -3.00
CA ASP A 63 -9.23 -3.75 -3.27
C ASP A 63 -8.53 -4.93 -3.95
N VAL A 64 -8.85 -6.16 -3.55
CA VAL A 64 -8.35 -7.38 -4.22
C VAL A 64 -8.83 -7.47 -5.66
N TYR A 65 -10.11 -7.19 -5.94
CA TYR A 65 -10.64 -7.19 -7.31
C TYR A 65 -10.01 -6.09 -8.17
N HIS A 66 -9.82 -4.89 -7.62
CA HIS A 66 -9.12 -3.81 -8.30
C HIS A 66 -7.67 -4.18 -8.62
N MET A 67 -6.94 -4.76 -7.67
CA MET A 67 -5.56 -5.22 -7.91
C MET A 67 -5.49 -6.31 -8.98
N ALA A 68 -6.41 -7.27 -8.96
CA ALA A 68 -6.47 -8.32 -9.97
C ALA A 68 -6.69 -7.74 -11.38
N SER A 69 -7.61 -6.77 -11.50
CA SER A 69 -7.89 -6.07 -12.76
C SER A 69 -6.68 -5.26 -13.23
N LYS A 70 -6.07 -4.48 -12.33
CA LYS A 70 -4.83 -3.71 -12.57
C LYS A 70 -3.68 -4.59 -13.08
N MET A 71 -3.55 -5.81 -12.56
CA MET A 71 -2.54 -6.77 -13.02
C MET A 71 -2.84 -7.37 -14.40
N ALA A 72 -4.11 -7.47 -14.78
CA ALA A 72 -4.51 -7.91 -16.12
C ALA A 72 -4.23 -6.83 -17.18
N GLU A 73 -4.38 -5.54 -16.81
CA GLU A 73 -4.18 -4.38 -17.69
C GLU A 73 -2.71 -3.99 -17.90
N GLY A 74 -1.77 -4.71 -17.28
CA GLY A 74 -0.32 -4.58 -17.55
C GLY A 74 0.50 -4.05 -16.38
N VAL A 75 -0.12 -3.52 -15.32
CA VAL A 75 0.61 -3.13 -14.10
C VAL A 75 0.72 -4.33 -13.16
N GLN A 76 1.80 -5.09 -13.30
CA GLN A 76 1.99 -6.36 -12.59
C GLN A 76 2.60 -6.20 -11.19
N ARG A 77 2.30 -5.10 -10.50
CA ARG A 77 2.77 -4.84 -9.13
C ARG A 77 1.69 -4.14 -8.31
N GLY A 78 1.56 -4.54 -7.06
CA GLY A 78 0.68 -3.91 -6.07
C GLY A 78 1.45 -3.51 -4.81
N LEU A 79 1.05 -2.40 -4.21
CA LEU A 79 1.63 -1.91 -2.96
C LEU A 79 0.53 -1.47 -2.00
N ILE A 80 0.39 -2.16 -0.88
CA ILE A 80 -0.58 -1.84 0.16
C ILE A 80 0.16 -1.40 1.41
N LEU A 81 -0.28 -0.31 2.01
CA LEU A 81 0.19 0.12 3.32
C LEU A 81 -0.85 -0.19 4.38
N ARG A 82 -0.40 -0.75 5.50
CA ARG A 82 -1.21 -1.02 6.70
C ARG A 82 -0.56 -0.35 7.89
N TYR A 83 -1.26 0.59 8.50
CA TYR A 83 -0.77 1.27 9.70
C TYR A 83 -1.30 0.60 10.94
N VAL A 84 -0.39 0.17 11.81
CA VAL A 84 -0.70 -0.48 13.08
C VAL A 84 -0.24 0.42 14.22
N PHE A 85 -1.00 0.35 15.32
CA PHE A 85 -0.76 1.10 16.55
C PHE A 85 0.46 0.56 17.29
#